data_AF-A0AAJ2VVF5-F1
#
_entry.id   AF-A0AAJ2VVF5-F1
#
_cell.length_a   1.000
_cell.length_b   1.000
_cell.length_c   1.000
_cell.angle_alpha   90.00
_cell.angle_beta   90.00
_cell.angle_gamma   90.00
#
_symmetry.space_group_name_H-M   'P 1'
#
loop_
_entity.id
_entity.type
_entity.pdbx_description
1 polymer ?
#
loop_
_entity_poly.entity_id
_entity_poly.type
_entity_poly.pdbx_seq_one_letter_code
_entity_poly.pdbx_strand_id
1 'polypeptide(L)'
;MSLHIKAVADIAKSARRIKVSYVRKRHEDPKTGRTRHYSRHPSLILSGNWLEEAGFPTGTSVNIAVKHGQLILQPQAEDADASD
;
A
#
# COMPACT_ATOMS: atom_id res chain seq x y z
N MET A 1 -4.91 1.50 -30.93
CA MET A 1 -5.94 1.58 -29.85
C MET A 1 -6.29 0.23 -29.21
N SER A 2 -5.62 -0.89 -29.54
CA SER A 2 -6.06 -2.25 -29.11
C SER A 2 -5.29 -2.85 -27.92
N LEU A 3 -4.15 -2.29 -27.53
CA LEU A 3 -3.33 -2.81 -26.42
C LEU A 3 -3.83 -2.37 -25.03
N HIS A 4 -4.38 -1.16 -24.95
CA HIS A 4 -4.84 -0.59 -23.68
C HIS A 4 -6.12 -1.27 -23.12
N ILE A 5 -6.95 -1.82 -24.00
CA ILE A 5 -8.24 -2.41 -23.59
C ILE A 5 -8.04 -3.81 -22.98
N LYS A 6 -7.04 -4.58 -23.44
CA LYS A 6 -6.72 -5.91 -22.90
C LYS A 6 -6.16 -5.84 -21.47
N ALA A 7 -5.26 -4.90 -21.19
CA ALA A 7 -4.66 -4.75 -19.86
C ALA A 7 -5.72 -4.43 -18.78
N VAL A 8 -6.66 -3.52 -19.10
CA VAL A 8 -7.77 -3.18 -18.19
C VAL A 8 -8.68 -4.39 -17.91
N ALA A 9 -8.92 -5.24 -18.90
CA ALA A 9 -9.76 -6.43 -18.76
C ALA A 9 -9.13 -7.54 -17.89
N ASP A 10 -7.81 -7.73 -17.93
CA ASP A 10 -7.12 -8.68 -17.04
C ASP A 10 -6.95 -8.14 -15.61
N ILE A 11 -6.78 -6.82 -15.44
CA ILE A 11 -6.78 -6.18 -14.10
C ILE A 11 -8.16 -6.31 -13.43
N ALA A 12 -9.25 -6.25 -14.20
CA ALA A 12 -10.61 -6.43 -13.66
C ALA A 12 -10.87 -7.85 -13.09
N LYS A 13 -10.08 -8.87 -13.48
CA LYS A 13 -10.17 -10.23 -12.92
C LYS A 13 -9.62 -10.36 -11.50
N SER A 14 -8.90 -9.35 -10.99
CA SER A 14 -8.27 -9.39 -9.66
C SER A 14 -8.91 -8.42 -8.66
N ALA A 15 -10.25 -8.31 -8.65
CA ALA A 15 -10.95 -7.64 -7.55
C ALA A 15 -10.68 -8.40 -6.22
N ARG A 16 -9.71 -7.94 -5.43
CA ARG A 16 -9.33 -8.53 -4.14
C ARG A 16 -10.15 -7.90 -3.01
N ARG A 17 -10.83 -8.73 -2.22
CA ARG A 17 -11.47 -8.30 -0.97
C ARG A 17 -10.52 -8.58 0.19
N ILE A 18 -10.14 -7.53 0.90
CA ILE A 18 -9.33 -7.61 2.12
C ILE A 18 -10.05 -6.94 3.28
N LYS A 19 -9.69 -7.30 4.50
CA LYS A 19 -10.20 -6.68 5.72
C LYS A 19 -9.17 -5.73 6.29
N VAL A 20 -9.63 -4.57 6.75
CA VAL A 20 -8.82 -3.69 7.59
C VAL A 20 -8.50 -4.45 8.87
N SER A 21 -7.21 -4.65 9.12
CA SER A 21 -6.67 -5.26 10.33
C SER A 21 -6.19 -4.17 11.28
N TYR A 22 -5.39 -4.53 12.28
CA TYR A 22 -4.72 -3.55 13.12
C TYR A 22 -3.26 -3.93 13.36
N VAL A 23 -2.43 -2.92 13.59
CA VAL A 23 -1.08 -3.09 14.15
C VAL A 23 -1.10 -2.72 15.63
N ARG A 24 -0.34 -3.47 16.45
CA ARG A 24 -0.18 -3.19 17.88
C ARG A 24 1.16 -2.51 18.12
N LYS A 25 1.15 -1.40 18.85
CA LYS A 25 2.38 -0.77 19.34
C LYS A 25 2.45 -0.94 20.85
N ARG A 26 3.54 -1.53 21.33
CA ARG A 26 3.84 -1.67 22.75
C ARG A 26 4.44 -0.35 23.24
N HIS A 27 3.89 0.17 24.33
CA HIS A 27 4.42 1.35 25.01
C HIS A 27 5.10 0.89 26.29
N GLU A 28 6.40 1.15 26.37
CA GLU A 28 7.25 0.74 27.48
C GLU A 28 7.70 1.97 28.24
N ASP A 29 7.84 1.82 29.55
CA ASP A 29 8.56 2.79 30.36
C ASP A 29 10.04 2.75 29.97
N PRO A 30 10.62 3.88 29.49
CA PRO A 30 12.00 3.90 29.04
C PRO A 30 13.01 3.66 30.17
N LYS A 31 12.63 3.90 31.43
CA LYS A 31 13.51 3.69 32.59
C LYS A 31 13.46 2.27 33.12
N THR A 32 12.30 1.61 33.05
CA THR A 32 12.09 0.29 33.68
C THR A 32 11.87 -0.84 32.68
N GLY A 33 11.70 -0.53 31.38
CA GLY A 33 11.38 -1.51 30.33
C GLY A 33 10.00 -2.17 30.50
N ARG A 34 9.21 -1.74 31.48
CA ARG A 34 7.91 -2.34 31.77
C ARG A 34 6.86 -1.86 30.80
N THR A 35 5.99 -2.78 30.37
CA THR A 35 4.84 -2.43 29.52
C THR A 35 3.84 -1.60 30.27
N ARG A 36 3.54 -0.42 29.75
CA ARG A 36 2.50 0.44 30.27
C ARG A 36 1.16 0.09 29.64
N HIS A 37 1.12 0.00 28.32
CA HIS A 37 -0.07 -0.39 27.57
C HIS A 37 0.28 -0.74 26.11
N TYR A 38 -0.73 -1.20 25.37
CA TYR A 38 -0.67 -1.40 23.93
C TYR A 38 -1.65 -0.45 23.23
N SER A 39 -1.22 0.23 22.18
CA SER A 39 -2.13 0.93 21.26
C SER A 39 -2.43 0.08 20.04
N ARG A 40 -3.59 0.31 19.40
CA ARG A 40 -4.01 -0.34 18.16
C ARG A 40 -4.26 0.73 17.10
N HIS A 41 -3.75 0.50 15.90
CA HIS A 41 -3.97 1.39 14.75
C HIS A 41 -4.50 0.58 13.58
N PRO A 42 -5.50 1.08 12.83
CA PRO A 42 -6.02 0.38 11.67
C PRO A 42 -4.91 0.20 10.63
N SER A 43 -4.92 -0.93 9.94
CA SER A 43 -3.92 -1.27 8.93
C SER A 43 -4.55 -2.01 7.77
N LEU A 44 -3.99 -1.82 6.59
CA LEU A 44 -4.40 -2.46 5.36
C LEU A 44 -3.14 -2.97 4.68
N ILE A 45 -3.11 -4.28 4.41
CA ILE A 45 -1.95 -4.96 3.82
C ILE A 45 -2.34 -5.39 2.41
N LEU A 46 -1.61 -4.87 1.43
CA LEU A 46 -1.65 -5.30 0.04
C LEU A 46 -0.40 -6.15 -0.22
N SER A 47 -0.57 -7.40 -0.64
CA SER A 47 0.56 -8.31 -0.85
C SER A 47 0.30 -9.29 -1.98
N GLY A 48 1.37 -9.70 -2.66
CA GLY A 48 1.38 -10.73 -3.71
C GLY A 48 1.82 -10.21 -5.07
N ASN A 49 2.19 -11.13 -5.96
CA ASN A 49 2.76 -10.84 -7.28
C ASN A 49 1.84 -9.98 -8.18
N TRP A 50 0.53 -9.98 -7.92
CA TRP A 50 -0.43 -9.15 -8.64
C TRP A 50 -0.16 -7.64 -8.51
N LEU A 51 0.58 -7.19 -7.50
CA LEU A 51 0.98 -5.79 -7.37
C LEU A 51 1.93 -5.37 -8.48
N GLU A 52 2.91 -6.22 -8.82
CA GLU A 52 3.81 -5.98 -9.95
C GLU A 52 3.03 -5.92 -11.27
N GLU A 53 2.10 -6.85 -11.49
CA GLU A 53 1.22 -6.86 -12.67
C GLU A 53 0.32 -5.61 -12.73
N ALA A 54 -0.02 -5.03 -11.58
CA ALA A 54 -0.79 -3.79 -11.45
C ALA A 54 0.07 -2.51 -11.55
N GLY A 55 1.38 -2.62 -11.81
CA GLY A 55 2.28 -1.48 -11.94
C GLY A 55 2.87 -0.96 -10.62
N PHE A 56 2.88 -1.78 -9.57
CA PHE A 56 3.51 -1.48 -8.28
C PHE A 56 4.68 -2.44 -7.99
N PRO A 57 5.79 -2.37 -8.76
CA PRO A 57 6.94 -3.21 -8.49
C PRO A 57 7.62 -2.86 -7.16
N THR A 58 8.40 -3.81 -6.64
CA THR A 58 9.16 -3.61 -5.41
C THR A 58 10.11 -2.43 -5.55
N GLY A 59 10.09 -1.52 -4.58
CA GLY A 59 10.92 -0.30 -4.59
C GLY A 59 10.22 0.93 -5.16
N THR A 60 9.05 0.79 -5.77
CA THR A 60 8.28 1.94 -6.28
C THR A 60 7.67 2.76 -5.14
N SER A 61 7.91 4.07 -5.16
CA SER A 61 7.21 5.01 -4.27
C SER A 61 5.74 5.12 -4.67
N VAL A 62 4.84 5.18 -3.69
CA VAL A 62 3.39 5.20 -3.94
C VAL A 62 2.75 6.43 -3.31
N ASN A 63 2.02 7.19 -4.13
CA ASN A 63 1.17 8.27 -3.69
C ASN A 63 -0.19 7.75 -3.25
N ILE A 64 -0.68 8.22 -2.10
CA ILE A 64 -1.98 7.84 -1.55
C ILE A 64 -2.85 9.08 -1.41
N ALA A 65 -3.88 9.19 -2.25
CA ALA A 65 -4.91 10.20 -2.09
C ALA A 65 -6.07 9.64 -1.26
N VAL A 66 -6.53 10.43 -0.27
CA VAL A 66 -7.59 10.04 0.67
C VAL A 66 -8.84 10.84 0.41
N LYS A 67 -9.97 10.15 0.26
CA LYS A 67 -11.32 10.71 0.23
C LYS A 67 -12.21 9.95 1.21
N HIS A 68 -13.36 10.51 1.58
CA HIS A 68 -14.29 9.83 2.47
C HIS A 68 -14.71 8.47 1.87
N GLY A 69 -14.34 7.38 2.55
CA GLY A 69 -14.63 6.00 2.12
C GLY A 69 -13.75 5.45 0.98
N GLN A 70 -12.71 6.18 0.54
CA GLN A 70 -11.89 5.76 -0.60
C GLN A 70 -10.40 6.11 -0.42
N LEU A 71 -9.54 5.15 -0.77
CA LEU A 71 -8.10 5.36 -0.95
C LEU A 71 -7.78 5.13 -2.43
N ILE A 72 -7.06 6.07 -3.03
CA ILE A 72 -6.55 5.95 -4.40
C ILE A 72 -5.04 5.84 -4.30
N LEU A 73 -4.49 4.71 -4.74
CA LEU A 73 -3.05 4.44 -4.75
C LEU A 73 -2.54 4.60 -6.18
N GLN A 74 -1.45 5.33 -6.34
CA GLN A 74 -0.81 5.53 -7.65
C GLN A 74 0.71 5.39 -7.49
N PRO A 75 1.39 4.60 -8.35
CA PRO A 75 2.84 4.59 -8.36
C PRO A 75 3.35 5.98 -8.75
N GLN A 76 4.39 6.46 -8.07
CA GLN A 76 5.10 7.65 -8.48
C GLN A 76 5.96 7.27 -9.69
N ALA A 77 5.81 8.02 -10.78
CA ALA A 77 6.73 7.89 -11.90
C ALA A 77 8.13 8.27 -11.39
N GLU A 78 9.08 7.38 -11.59
CA GLU A 78 10.49 7.69 -11.34
C GLU A 78 10.91 8.69 -12.43
N ASP A 79 11.07 9.96 -12.06
CA ASP A 79 11.68 10.96 -12.93
C ASP A 79 13.13 10.55 -13.13
N ALA A 80 13.38 9.78 -14.18
CA ALA A 80 14.70 9.36 -14.62
C ALA A 80 15.44 10.55 -15.24
N ASP A 81 15.72 11.63 -14.49
CA ASP A 81 16.55 12.76 -14.92
C ASP A 81 16.99 13.61 -13.70
N ALA A 82 17.99 13.13 -12.97
CA ALA A 82 18.86 13.96 -12.15
C ALA A 82 20.20 13.24 -11.93
N SER A 83 20.91 12.98 -13.01
CA SER A 83 22.37 12.84 -12.98
C SER A 83 22.96 14.10 -13.61
N ASP A 84 23.60 14.92 -12.77
CA ASP A 84 24.63 15.90 -13.16
C ASP A 84 25.96 15.41 -12.56
#